data_AF-A0A2V7B4C8-F1
#
_entry.id   AF-A0A2V7B4C8-F1
#
_cell.length_a   1.000
_cell.length_b   1.000
_cell.length_c   1.000
_cell.angle_alpha   90.00
_cell.angle_beta   90.00
_cell.angle_gamma   90.00
#
_symmetry.space_group_name_H-M   'P 1'
#
loop_
_entity.id
_entity.type
_entity.pdbx_description
1 polymer ?
#
loop_
_entity_poly.entity_id
_entity_poly.type
_entity_poly.pdbx_seq_one_letter_code
_entity_poly.pdbx_strand_id
1 'polypeptide(L)' 'MPQRLPDLVGRAMVDPDFLTDLQRTPDAILAQYELSDDERGAVQAALVRLADTPVNQRAVLLRTTLLRRVAT' A
#
# COMPACT_ATOMS: atom_id res chain seq x y z
N MET A 1 -4.47 0.46 19.51
CA MET A 1 -4.20 1.61 18.62
C MET A 1 -4.69 1.20 17.23
N PRO A 2 -5.60 1.95 16.60
CA PRO A 2 -6.02 1.64 15.23
C PRO A 2 -4.82 1.74 14.30
N GLN A 3 -4.63 0.73 13.45
CA GLN A 3 -3.53 0.70 12.49
C GLN A 3 -3.85 1.70 11.37
N ARG A 4 -2.94 2.64 11.12
CA ARG A 4 -3.13 3.73 10.17
C ARG A 4 -2.36 3.42 8.87
N LEU A 5 -2.57 4.25 7.84
CA LEU A 5 -1.82 4.18 6.57
C LEU A 5 -0.29 3.93 6.73
N PRO A 6 0.45 4.64 7.60
CA PRO A 6 1.88 4.39 7.80
C PRO A 6 2.21 2.97 8.29
N ASP A 7 1.35 2.34 9.10
CA ASP A 7 1.56 0.96 9.56
C ASP A 7 1.40 -0.05 8.41
N LEU A 8 0.41 0.17 7.54
CA LEU A 8 0.19 -0.62 6.33
C LEU A 8 1.40 -0.53 5.40
N VAL A 9 1.87 0.69 5.16
CA VAL A 9 3.02 0.94 4.28
C VAL A 9 4.29 0.34 4.89
N GLY A 10 4.51 0.52 6.19
CA GLY A 10 5.65 -0.06 6.90
C GLY A 10 5.67 -1.58 6.78
N ARG A 11 4.51 -2.23 7.00
CA ARG A 11 4.40 -3.69 6.87
C ARG A 11 4.60 -4.17 5.44
N ALA A 12 4.02 -3.49 4.46
CA ALA A 12 4.24 -3.77 3.04
C ALA A 12 5.71 -3.63 2.58
N MET A 13 6.51 -2.79 3.26
CA MET A 13 7.93 -2.63 2.95
C MET A 13 8.82 -3.69 3.61
N VAL A 14 8.39 -4.27 4.73
CA VAL A 14 9.18 -5.24 5.51
C VAL A 14 8.76 -6.68 5.19
N ASP A 15 7.50 -6.88 4.83
CA ASP A 15 6.88 -8.19 4.63
C ASP A 15 6.38 -8.35 3.17
N PRO A 16 7.14 -9.06 2.32
CA PRO A 16 6.76 -9.30 0.93
C PRO A 16 5.59 -10.27 0.78
N ASP A 17 5.35 -11.14 1.76
CA ASP A 17 4.19 -12.03 1.78
C ASP A 17 2.92 -11.21 2.05
N PHE A 18 2.98 -10.27 3.00
CA PHE A 18 1.90 -9.29 3.21
C PHE A 18 1.59 -8.48 1.96
N LEU A 19 2.61 -8.06 1.20
CA LEU A 19 2.40 -7.35 -0.07
C LEU A 19 1.64 -8.22 -1.10
N THR A 20 1.92 -9.52 -1.11
CA THR A 20 1.24 -10.49 -2.00
C THR A 20 -0.21 -10.69 -1.58
N ASP A 21 -0.48 -10.80 -0.29
CA ASP A 21 -1.85 -10.89 0.25
C ASP A 21 -2.63 -9.59 0.04
N LEU A 22 -1.95 -8.44 0.15
CA LEU A 22 -2.51 -7.12 -0.14
C LEU A 22 -2.85 -6.94 -1.61
N GLN A 23 -2.09 -7.56 -2.53
CA GLN A 23 -2.45 -7.61 -3.95
C GLN A 23 -3.61 -8.56 -4.25
N ARG A 24 -3.71 -9.70 -3.54
CA ARG A 24 -4.79 -10.66 -3.73
C ARG A 24 -6.12 -10.19 -3.16
N THR A 25 -6.09 -9.57 -1.98
CA THR A 25 -7.29 -9.18 -1.23
C THR A 25 -7.15 -7.78 -0.63
N PRO A 26 -7.02 -6.72 -1.45
CA PRO A 26 -6.81 -5.36 -0.97
C PRO A 26 -7.95 -4.89 -0.06
N ASP A 27 -9.22 -5.09 -0.44
CA ASP A 27 -10.36 -4.63 0.37
C ASP A 27 -10.41 -5.25 1.78
N ALA A 28 -10.14 -6.56 1.89
CA ALA A 28 -10.18 -7.27 3.17
C ALA A 28 -9.06 -6.81 4.12
N ILE A 29 -7.89 -6.45 3.58
CA ILE A 29 -6.79 -5.92 4.37
C ILE A 29 -7.04 -4.46 4.71
N LEU A 30 -7.41 -3.61 3.73
CA LEU A 30 -7.68 -2.18 3.93
C LEU A 30 -8.86 -1.91 4.86
N ALA A 31 -9.79 -2.85 5.02
CA ALA A 31 -10.88 -2.77 6.00
C ALA A 31 -10.38 -2.90 7.47
N GLN A 32 -9.20 -3.48 7.69
CA GLN A 32 -8.58 -3.62 9.01
C GLN A 32 -7.82 -2.37 9.46
N TYR A 33 -7.67 -1.39 8.56
CA TYR A 33 -6.99 -0.13 8.81
C TYR A 33 -8.01 1.01 8.86
N GLU A 34 -7.76 1.99 9.73
CA GLU A 34 -8.47 3.27 9.69
C GLU A 34 -7.94 4.08 8.50
N LEU A 35 -8.59 3.90 7.36
CA LEU A 35 -8.32 4.63 6.13
C LEU A 35 -9.61 5.34 5.70
N SER A 36 -9.47 6.61 5.33
CA SER A 36 -10.48 7.34 4.57
C SER A 36 -10.64 6.74 3.16
N ASP A 37 -11.76 7.04 2.50
CA ASP A 37 -12.00 6.57 1.13
C ASP A 37 -10.96 7.12 0.14
N ASP A 38 -10.49 8.35 0.34
CA ASP A 38 -9.37 8.93 -0.43
C ASP A 38 -8.07 8.16 -0.24
N GLU A 39 -7.74 7.79 1.00
CA GLU A 39 -6.54 7.00 1.32
C GLU A 39 -6.64 5.58 0.74
N ARG A 40 -7.80 4.93 0.85
CA ARG A 40 -8.02 3.62 0.20
C ARG A 40 -7.84 3.70 -1.30
N GLY A 41 -8.43 4.69 -1.95
CA GLY A 41 -8.30 4.90 -3.39
C GLY A 41 -6.84 5.12 -3.79
N ALA A 42 -6.09 5.90 -3.00
CA ALA A 42 -4.67 6.13 -3.23
C ALA A 42 -3.85 4.83 -3.10
N VAL A 43 -4.13 4.01 -2.08
CA VAL A 43 -3.44 2.72 -1.87
C VAL A 43 -3.78 1.72 -2.98
N GLN A 44 -5.05 1.58 -3.36
CA GLN A 44 -5.44 0.71 -4.47
C GLN A 44 -4.78 1.13 -5.79
N ALA A 45 -4.77 2.42 -6.11
CA ALA A 45 -4.09 2.93 -7.31
C ALA A 45 -2.57 2.69 -7.27
N ALA A 46 -1.95 2.77 -6.08
CA ALA A 46 -0.54 2.44 -5.90
C ALA A 46 -0.27 0.94 -6.05
N LEU A 47 -1.15 0.08 -5.51
CA LEU A 47 -1.05 -1.38 -5.62
C LEU A 47 -1.18 -1.86 -7.06
N VAL A 48 -2.09 -1.28 -7.85
CA VAL A 48 -2.24 -1.58 -9.28
C VAL A 48 -0.95 -1.25 -10.04
N ARG A 49 -0.31 -0.10 -9.75
CA ARG A 49 0.99 0.25 -10.34
C ARG A 49 2.13 -0.65 -9.85
N LEU A 50 2.06 -1.13 -8.62
CA LEU A 50 3.04 -2.10 -8.10
C LEU A 50 2.89 -3.45 -8.78
N ALA A 51 1.67 -3.92 -9.05
CA ALA A 51 1.43 -5.21 -9.69
C ALA A 51 2.15 -5.31 -11.04
N ASP A 52 2.21 -4.21 -11.79
CA ASP A 52 2.93 -4.07 -13.07
C ASP A 52 4.46 -4.01 -12.93
N THR A 53 4.97 -3.84 -11.71
CA THR A 53 6.40 -3.74 -11.42
C THR A 53 6.95 -5.07 -10.89
N PRO A 54 8.12 -5.54 -11.34
CA PRO A 54 8.76 -6.72 -10.74
C PRO A 54 9.11 -6.51 -9.26
N VAL A 55 9.04 -7.59 -8.45
CA VAL A 55 9.07 -7.61 -6.97
C VAL A 55 10.28 -6.86 -6.39
N ASN A 56 11.42 -6.90 -7.07
CA ASN A 56 12.66 -6.21 -6.71
C ASN A 56 12.60 -4.67 -6.82
N GLN A 57 11.63 -4.10 -7.55
CA GLN A 57 11.45 -2.64 -7.69
C GLN A 57 10.16 -2.10 -7.05
N ARG A 58 9.25 -2.99 -6.62
CA ARG A 58 7.96 -2.64 -6.02
C ARG A 58 8.06 -1.74 -4.79
N ALA A 59 8.96 -2.04 -3.86
CA ALA A 59 9.11 -1.26 -2.61
C ALA A 59 9.59 0.18 -2.88
N VAL A 60 10.44 0.38 -3.88
CA VAL A 60 10.96 1.71 -4.27
C VAL A 60 9.88 2.55 -4.94
N LEU A 61 9.06 1.93 -5.81
CA LEU A 61 7.94 2.61 -6.46
C LEU A 61 6.79 2.92 -5.51
N LEU A 62 6.47 2.04 -4.56
CA LEU A 62 5.45 2.32 -3.54
C LEU A 62 5.83 3.56 -2.73
N ARG A 63 7.08 3.60 -2.25
CA ARG A 63 7.62 4.72 -1.47
C ARG A 63 7.59 6.03 -2.25
N THR A 64 8.07 6.03 -3.50
CA THR A 64 8.11 7.26 -4.32
C THR A 64 6.72 7.74 -4.72
N THR A 65 5.78 6.83 -4.98
CA THR A 65 4.40 7.19 -5.35
C THR A 65 3.63 7.75 -4.16
N LEU A 66 3.77 7.14 -2.98
CA LEU A 66 3.15 7.64 -1.75
C LEU A 66 3.75 8.99 -1.35
N LEU A 67 5.08 9.11 -1.27
CA LEU A 67 5.75 10.37 -0.91
C LEU A 67 5.37 11.53 -1.84
N ARG A 68 5.24 11.28 -3.15
CA ARG A 68 4.85 12.31 -4.11
C ARG A 68 3.40 12.77 -3.92
N ARG A 69 2.51 11.89 -3.46
CA ARG A 69 1.07 12.19 -3.38
C ARG A 69 0.63 12.77 -2.05
N VAL A 70 1.36 12.54 -0.95
CA VAL A 70 1.12 13.24 0.34
C VAL A 70 1.65 14.68 0.34
N ALA A 71 2.51 15.03 -0.63
CA ALA A 71 3.09 16.37 -0.76
C ALA A 71 2.23 17.35 -1.60
N THR A 72 1.10 16.89 -2.13
CA THR A 72 0.11 17.65 -2.91
C THR A 72 -1.24 17.55 -2.23
#